data_AF-A0A850H475-F1
#
_entry.id   AF-A0A850H475-F1
#
_cell.length_a   1.000
_cell.length_b   1.000
_cell.length_c   1.000
_cell.angle_alpha   90.00
_cell.angle_beta   90.00
_cell.angle_gamma   90.00
#
_symmetry.space_group_name_H-M   'P 1'
#
loop_
_entity.id
_entity.type
_entity.pdbx_description
1 polymer ?
#
loop_
_entity_poly.entity_id
_entity_poly.type
_entity_poly.pdbx_seq_one_letter_code
_entity_poly.pdbx_strand_id
1 'polypeptide(L)'
;MPSVALSRRKLLGAGALATGALAMPAWARGADLAHGGMIRAGFDEVSGASIDLIVGEGMQVVQGQYGHAVAVNGSVPGPMLRLKEGTTVSLNVHNTLNEDTSVHWHGLLLPFHLDGVPGVSFPGIGPGETFTAEFPVRQSGTYWWHSHSALQEQTGHYGPIVIDPAGPDPVQADRDYVLLLSEFTPMHPHRIMDRLKKGEGYFNYQQTSFTDDYPLDADERRMWGRMRMMATDILDVTGSTYTYLANGHGPEEGLEFAFNPGERVRIRVINGSAMSFFNVRIPGAVMHVVAADGLNVRPVPVEEFQIGTAETYDIVVEPVGEAMTIVAEAMDRSGMALATLASRPGARAAVPPLRDPPLLTMADMGMNHGAHGGGGIDHSSMDHSAMGHAMPAKTTAPEPMDGMDMSGMDMRDTSKLPPTVKVGPGIDMVATNPVDRMGDPGIGLDKVPHRVLTYNDLTALKRNDDPRTPSRKLEIHLTGNMERYMWSFDGQKYSSVTDNPIRFAYNERVRVKLVNNTMMAHPIHLHGHFFELVNGAPEGFQPQKHTAIVQPGGYAEFDVTADEPGDWAFHCHLLYHMHSGMFQVVTVASPEAA
;
A
#
# COMPACT_ATOMS: atom_id res chain seq x y z
N MET A 1 -19.07 -53.63 -55.56
CA MET A 1 -19.95 -53.72 -54.36
C MET A 1 -19.47 -54.91 -53.54
N PRO A 2 -19.12 -54.70 -52.27
CA PRO A 2 -20.13 -54.75 -51.22
C PRO A 2 -20.12 -53.51 -50.32
N SER A 3 -21.32 -53.05 -49.94
CA SER A 3 -21.51 -52.01 -48.94
C SER A 3 -21.25 -52.59 -47.53
N VAL A 4 -20.32 -52.01 -46.78
CA VAL A 4 -20.20 -52.30 -45.35
C VAL A 4 -21.34 -51.55 -44.64
N ALA A 5 -22.41 -52.27 -44.32
CA ALA A 5 -23.51 -51.76 -43.53
C ALA A 5 -23.12 -51.74 -42.04
N LEU A 6 -22.86 -50.54 -41.50
CA LEU A 6 -22.74 -50.30 -40.07
C LEU A 6 -24.13 -50.36 -39.43
N SER A 7 -24.42 -51.44 -38.69
CA SER A 7 -25.67 -51.54 -37.93
C SER A 7 -25.56 -50.78 -36.60
N ARG A 8 -26.66 -50.11 -36.20
CA ARG A 8 -26.78 -49.34 -34.94
C ARG A 8 -26.35 -50.14 -33.69
N ARG A 9 -26.40 -51.48 -33.71
CA ARG A 9 -25.95 -52.31 -32.57
C ARG A 9 -24.43 -52.41 -32.42
N LYS A 10 -23.64 -52.25 -33.48
CA LYS A 10 -22.16 -52.24 -33.37
C LYS A 10 -21.61 -50.88 -32.92
N LEU A 11 -22.35 -49.78 -33.16
CA LEU A 11 -21.96 -48.46 -32.68
C LEU A 11 -22.16 -48.30 -31.16
N LEU A 12 -23.12 -49.03 -30.58
CA LEU A 12 -23.42 -48.98 -29.14
C LEU A 12 -22.56 -49.93 -28.29
N GLY A 13 -21.87 -50.90 -28.90
CA GLY A 13 -20.99 -51.85 -28.19
C GLY A 13 -19.56 -51.35 -27.94
N ALA A 14 -19.11 -50.33 -28.68
CA ALA A 14 -17.81 -49.70 -28.48
C ALA A 14 -17.87 -48.46 -27.54
N GLY A 15 -19.07 -48.05 -27.12
CA GLY A 15 -19.29 -46.84 -26.32
C GLY A 15 -19.27 -47.02 -24.80
N ALA A 16 -18.95 -48.22 -24.28
CA ALA A 16 -19.13 -48.56 -22.86
C ALA A 16 -17.82 -48.74 -22.06
N LEU A 17 -16.67 -48.28 -22.58
CA LEU A 17 -15.38 -48.33 -21.85
C LEU A 17 -14.65 -46.98 -21.77
N ALA A 18 -15.35 -45.86 -22.01
CA ALA A 18 -14.79 -44.50 -21.90
C ALA A 18 -15.63 -43.58 -21.01
N THR A 19 -16.36 -44.12 -20.03
CA THR A 19 -17.05 -43.33 -19.00
C THR A 19 -16.24 -43.38 -17.71
N GLY A 20 -15.26 -42.49 -17.60
CA GLY A 20 -14.40 -42.38 -16.42
C GLY A 20 -13.47 -41.17 -16.41
N ALA A 21 -13.85 -40.06 -17.04
CA ALA A 21 -13.22 -38.77 -16.84
C ALA A 21 -14.28 -37.70 -17.08
N LEU A 22 -15.17 -37.50 -16.10
CA LEU A 22 -15.87 -36.23 -15.99
C LEU A 22 -14.79 -35.15 -15.95
N ALA A 23 -14.87 -34.16 -16.84
CA ALA A 23 -13.99 -33.01 -16.81
C ALA A 23 -14.23 -32.29 -15.48
N MET A 24 -13.43 -32.62 -14.47
CA MET A 24 -13.33 -31.83 -13.24
C MET A 24 -12.99 -30.39 -13.66
N PRO A 25 -13.76 -29.39 -13.22
CA PRO A 25 -13.44 -27.99 -13.48
C PRO A 25 -12.05 -27.64 -12.91
N ALA A 26 -11.38 -26.63 -13.46
CA ALA A 26 -9.99 -26.32 -13.11
C ALA A 26 -9.78 -26.04 -11.60
N TRP A 27 -10.79 -25.54 -10.88
CA TRP A 27 -10.74 -25.40 -9.42
C TRP A 27 -10.72 -26.74 -8.67
N ALA A 28 -11.28 -27.82 -9.24
CA ALA A 28 -11.26 -29.18 -8.70
C ALA A 28 -10.03 -29.99 -9.17
N ARG A 29 -9.28 -29.44 -10.14
CA ARG A 29 -7.93 -29.86 -10.48
C ARG A 29 -7.00 -28.80 -9.93
N GLY A 30 -6.79 -28.76 -8.62
CA GLY A 30 -5.67 -27.99 -8.06
C GLY A 30 -4.48 -28.23 -8.99
N ALA A 31 -4.05 -27.18 -9.70
CA ALA A 31 -3.00 -27.35 -10.68
C ALA A 31 -1.86 -28.03 -9.93
N ASP A 32 -1.26 -29.05 -10.53
CA ASP A 32 -0.12 -29.76 -9.97
C ASP A 32 1.04 -28.74 -9.93
N LEU A 33 1.00 -27.83 -8.94
CA LEU A 33 2.02 -26.86 -8.58
C LEU A 33 3.06 -27.51 -7.67
N ALA A 34 3.10 -28.84 -7.67
CA ALA A 34 4.19 -29.63 -7.16
C ALA A 34 5.45 -29.27 -7.98
N HIS A 35 6.09 -28.19 -7.53
CA HIS A 35 7.43 -27.73 -7.85
C HIS A 35 7.69 -27.42 -9.34
N GLY A 36 7.65 -26.13 -9.68
CA GLY A 36 8.36 -25.61 -10.87
C GLY A 36 7.53 -25.47 -12.15
N GLY A 37 6.20 -25.44 -12.04
CA GLY A 37 5.31 -25.12 -13.14
C GLY A 37 5.32 -23.63 -13.52
N MET A 38 4.75 -23.31 -14.69
CA MET A 38 4.50 -21.92 -15.10
C MET A 38 3.28 -21.39 -14.34
N ILE A 39 3.44 -20.23 -13.71
CA ILE A 39 2.38 -19.55 -12.96
C ILE A 39 1.59 -18.65 -13.90
N ARG A 40 0.25 -18.68 -13.76
CA ARG A 40 -0.66 -17.85 -14.55
C ARG A 40 -0.70 -16.42 -13.97
N ALA A 41 -0.68 -15.42 -14.85
CA ALA A 41 -0.94 -14.03 -14.48
C ALA A 41 -2.45 -13.76 -14.28
N GLY A 42 -2.77 -12.86 -13.37
CA GLY A 42 -4.15 -12.54 -12.97
C GLY A 42 -4.75 -13.60 -12.05
N PHE A 43 -5.94 -13.35 -11.53
CA PHE A 43 -6.57 -14.20 -10.52
C PHE A 43 -7.95 -14.67 -10.96
N ASP A 44 -8.36 -15.84 -10.45
CA ASP A 44 -9.76 -16.30 -10.52
C ASP A 44 -10.56 -15.77 -9.33
N GLU A 45 -11.89 -15.92 -9.36
CA GLU A 45 -12.76 -15.67 -8.20
C GLU A 45 -13.11 -17.00 -7.52
N VAL A 46 -12.98 -17.06 -6.20
CA VAL A 46 -13.45 -18.16 -5.36
C VAL A 46 -14.42 -17.63 -4.30
N SER A 47 -15.48 -18.40 -4.05
CA SER A 47 -16.53 -18.05 -3.08
C SER A 47 -17.17 -19.30 -2.49
N GLY A 48 -17.90 -19.13 -1.38
CA GLY A 48 -18.57 -20.21 -0.67
C GLY A 48 -18.25 -20.21 0.82
N ALA A 49 -18.87 -21.14 1.55
CA ALA A 49 -18.67 -21.27 3.00
C ALA A 49 -17.35 -21.97 3.37
N SER A 50 -16.77 -22.76 2.46
CA SER A 50 -15.48 -23.42 2.62
C SER A 50 -14.67 -23.20 1.34
N ILE A 51 -13.47 -22.65 1.46
CA ILE A 51 -12.61 -22.30 0.33
C ILE A 51 -11.22 -22.88 0.58
N ASP A 52 -10.71 -23.63 -0.39
CA ASP A 52 -9.36 -24.20 -0.35
C ASP A 52 -8.37 -23.30 -1.11
N LEU A 53 -7.27 -22.99 -0.46
CA LEU A 53 -6.15 -22.18 -0.93
C LEU A 53 -4.89 -23.03 -0.89
N ILE A 54 -4.45 -23.48 -2.07
CA ILE A 54 -3.30 -24.36 -2.23
C ILE A 54 -2.09 -23.49 -2.56
N VAL A 55 -1.16 -23.39 -1.61
CA VAL A 55 0.08 -22.63 -1.73
C VAL A 55 1.14 -23.51 -2.39
N GLY A 56 1.62 -23.11 -3.57
CA GLY A 56 2.69 -23.79 -4.28
C GLY A 56 3.71 -22.80 -4.86
N GLU A 57 4.73 -23.31 -5.55
CA GLU A 57 5.79 -22.49 -6.15
C GLU A 57 6.01 -22.83 -7.63
N GLY A 58 6.47 -21.83 -8.37
CA GLY A 58 6.72 -21.95 -9.80
C GLY A 58 7.44 -20.75 -10.37
N MET A 59 7.35 -20.61 -11.69
CA MET A 59 7.95 -19.49 -12.42
C MET A 59 6.85 -18.57 -12.96
N GLN A 60 6.87 -17.31 -12.54
CA GLN A 60 6.08 -16.26 -13.17
C GLN A 60 6.87 -15.67 -14.34
N VAL A 61 6.16 -15.38 -15.43
CA VAL A 61 6.72 -14.65 -16.58
C VAL A 61 6.01 -13.34 -16.74
N VAL A 62 6.79 -12.26 -16.78
CA VAL A 62 6.33 -10.91 -17.08
C VAL A 62 7.24 -10.33 -18.14
N GLN A 63 6.68 -9.92 -19.27
CA GLN A 63 7.43 -9.30 -20.38
C GLN A 63 8.68 -10.10 -20.81
N GLY A 64 8.57 -11.44 -20.80
CA GLY A 64 9.64 -12.35 -21.18
C GLY A 64 10.74 -12.56 -20.13
N GLN A 65 10.66 -11.90 -18.97
CA GLN A 65 11.52 -12.15 -17.82
C GLN A 65 10.92 -13.24 -16.93
N TYR A 66 11.77 -14.07 -16.33
CA TYR A 66 11.37 -15.20 -15.50
C TYR A 66 11.76 -14.95 -14.04
N GLY A 67 10.81 -15.05 -13.12
CA GLY A 67 11.03 -14.90 -11.69
C GLY A 67 10.44 -16.08 -10.91
N HIS A 68 11.09 -16.46 -9.81
CA HIS A 68 10.50 -17.40 -8.86
C HIS A 68 9.28 -16.76 -8.22
N ALA A 69 8.21 -17.53 -8.09
CA ALA A 69 6.98 -17.07 -7.50
C ALA A 69 6.32 -18.13 -6.61
N VAL A 70 5.68 -17.66 -5.55
CA VAL A 70 4.77 -18.43 -4.70
C VAL A 70 3.35 -18.10 -5.14
N ALA A 71 2.66 -19.09 -5.68
CA ALA A 71 1.31 -18.95 -6.20
C ALA A 71 0.30 -19.63 -5.27
N VAL A 72 -0.91 -19.06 -5.22
CA VAL A 72 -2.05 -19.71 -4.57
C VAL A 72 -3.04 -20.09 -5.65
N ASN A 73 -3.47 -21.35 -5.65
CA ASN A 73 -4.34 -21.93 -6.69
C ASN A 73 -3.81 -21.73 -8.14
N GLY A 74 -2.50 -21.58 -8.30
CA GLY A 74 -1.81 -21.61 -9.59
C GLY A 74 -1.66 -20.26 -10.29
N SER A 75 -1.97 -19.18 -9.59
CA SER A 75 -1.84 -17.83 -10.13
C SER A 75 -1.13 -16.85 -9.21
N VAL A 76 -0.56 -15.81 -9.82
CA VAL A 76 -0.07 -14.60 -9.16
C VAL A 76 -0.67 -13.38 -9.89
N PRO A 77 -1.46 -12.52 -9.21
CA PRO A 77 -1.94 -12.68 -7.84
C PRO A 77 -2.73 -13.98 -7.66
N GLY A 78 -2.80 -14.49 -6.42
CA GLY A 78 -3.67 -15.60 -6.08
C GLY A 78 -5.16 -15.23 -6.19
N PRO A 79 -6.07 -16.20 -6.03
CA PRO A 79 -7.49 -16.02 -6.27
C PRO A 79 -8.10 -14.90 -5.43
N MET A 80 -9.06 -14.18 -6.03
CA MET A 80 -9.94 -13.27 -5.32
C MET A 80 -10.88 -14.05 -4.42
N LEU A 81 -10.87 -13.76 -3.13
CA LEU A 81 -11.88 -14.26 -2.21
C LEU A 81 -13.10 -13.34 -2.28
N ARG A 82 -14.24 -13.87 -2.74
CA ARG A 82 -15.51 -13.15 -2.69
C ARG A 82 -16.36 -13.68 -1.55
N LEU A 83 -16.55 -12.84 -0.54
CA LEU A 83 -17.26 -13.17 0.70
C LEU A 83 -18.52 -12.33 0.86
N LYS A 84 -19.35 -12.67 1.84
CA LYS A 84 -20.59 -11.95 2.16
C LYS A 84 -20.65 -11.63 3.64
N GLU A 85 -20.87 -10.35 3.97
CA GLU A 85 -21.12 -9.92 5.35
C GLU A 85 -22.32 -10.67 5.95
N GLY A 86 -22.20 -11.07 7.21
CA GLY A 86 -23.21 -11.83 7.95
C GLY A 86 -23.16 -13.35 7.72
N THR A 87 -22.17 -13.85 6.97
CA THR A 87 -21.93 -15.29 6.78
C THR A 87 -20.72 -15.76 7.57
N THR A 88 -20.59 -17.08 7.75
CA THR A 88 -19.35 -17.70 8.28
C THR A 88 -18.60 -18.31 7.11
N VAL A 89 -17.28 -18.10 7.08
CA VAL A 89 -16.39 -18.70 6.10
C VAL A 89 -15.35 -19.57 6.80
N SER A 90 -14.94 -20.63 6.13
CA SER A 90 -13.81 -21.49 6.48
C SER A 90 -12.79 -21.42 5.33
N LEU A 91 -11.60 -20.90 5.60
CA LEU A 91 -10.51 -20.76 4.64
C LEU A 91 -9.42 -21.78 4.97
N ASN A 92 -9.24 -22.78 4.10
CA ASN A 92 -8.27 -23.86 4.29
C ASN A 92 -7.02 -23.55 3.48
N VAL A 93 -5.92 -23.25 4.16
CA VAL A 93 -4.62 -22.98 3.53
C VAL A 93 -3.78 -24.24 3.57
N HIS A 94 -3.52 -24.83 2.40
CA HIS A 94 -2.69 -26.01 2.23
C HIS A 94 -1.28 -25.61 1.80
N ASN A 95 -0.28 -25.87 2.64
CA ASN A 95 1.10 -25.56 2.31
C ASN A 95 1.76 -26.71 1.54
N THR A 96 2.03 -26.53 0.25
CA THR A 96 2.80 -27.51 -0.55
C THR A 96 4.25 -27.07 -0.81
N LEU A 97 4.71 -25.99 -0.18
CA LEU A 97 6.10 -25.55 -0.22
C LEU A 97 7.00 -26.46 0.64
N ASN A 98 8.31 -26.31 0.46
CA ASN A 98 9.33 -26.95 1.31
C ASN A 98 9.74 -26.08 2.52
N GLU A 99 9.00 -25.00 2.79
CA GLU A 99 9.23 -24.04 3.87
C GLU A 99 7.89 -23.63 4.51
N ASP A 100 7.96 -23.02 5.70
CA ASP A 100 6.78 -22.53 6.40
C ASP A 100 6.09 -21.40 5.62
N THR A 101 4.77 -21.33 5.69
CA THR A 101 3.98 -20.25 5.10
C THR A 101 2.92 -19.74 6.07
N SER A 102 2.26 -18.66 5.70
CA SER A 102 1.17 -18.06 6.45
C SER A 102 0.30 -17.23 5.52
N VAL A 103 -0.91 -16.91 5.97
CA VAL A 103 -1.80 -15.98 5.27
C VAL A 103 -2.39 -15.04 6.30
N HIS A 104 -2.05 -13.75 6.17
CA HIS A 104 -2.71 -12.67 6.87
C HIS A 104 -3.88 -12.14 6.02
N TRP A 105 -5.02 -11.90 6.67
CA TRP A 105 -6.24 -11.37 6.06
C TRP A 105 -6.31 -9.86 6.27
N HIS A 106 -5.55 -9.12 5.45
CA HIS A 106 -5.31 -7.69 5.62
C HIS A 106 -6.59 -6.87 5.77
N GLY A 107 -6.75 -6.27 6.97
CA GLY A 107 -7.88 -5.42 7.32
C GLY A 107 -9.13 -6.14 7.82
N LEU A 108 -9.13 -7.48 7.93
CA LEU A 108 -10.29 -8.22 8.45
C LEU A 108 -10.30 -8.28 9.99
N LEU A 109 -11.49 -8.16 10.57
CA LEU A 109 -11.75 -8.28 12.00
C LEU A 109 -12.14 -9.73 12.34
N LEU A 110 -11.21 -10.49 12.91
CA LEU A 110 -11.35 -11.91 13.27
C LEU A 110 -10.64 -12.21 14.62
N PRO A 111 -10.82 -13.37 15.25
CA PRO A 111 -10.06 -13.72 16.46
C PRO A 111 -8.54 -13.74 16.21
N PHE A 112 -7.74 -13.13 17.09
CA PHE A 112 -6.32 -12.89 16.85
C PHE A 112 -5.51 -14.13 16.42
N HIS A 113 -5.78 -15.31 16.97
CA HIS A 113 -5.06 -16.54 16.62
C HIS A 113 -5.30 -17.05 15.18
N LEU A 114 -6.22 -16.42 14.44
CA LEU A 114 -6.48 -16.69 13.02
C LEU A 114 -5.88 -15.60 12.10
N ASP A 115 -5.17 -14.62 12.66
CA ASP A 115 -4.64 -13.43 11.97
C ASP A 115 -3.47 -13.72 11.03
N GLY A 116 -2.76 -14.84 11.24
CA GLY A 116 -1.79 -15.34 10.26
C GLY A 116 -0.39 -14.73 10.36
N VAL A 117 0.06 -14.32 11.54
CA VAL A 117 1.41 -13.78 11.79
C VAL A 117 2.24 -14.77 12.61
N PRO A 118 3.19 -15.51 11.99
CA PRO A 118 4.03 -16.48 12.69
C PRO A 118 4.82 -15.84 13.84
N GLY A 119 4.78 -16.47 15.01
CA GLY A 119 5.46 -16.00 16.22
C GLY A 119 4.74 -14.86 16.97
N VAL A 120 3.61 -14.37 16.45
CA VAL A 120 2.74 -13.42 17.15
C VAL A 120 1.38 -14.05 17.43
N SER A 121 0.60 -14.33 16.38
CA SER A 121 -0.75 -14.86 16.54
C SER A 121 -0.83 -16.38 16.47
N PHE A 122 0.11 -17.04 15.78
CA PHE A 122 0.15 -18.49 15.64
C PHE A 122 1.57 -18.97 15.24
N PRO A 123 1.86 -20.29 15.15
CA PRO A 123 3.22 -20.78 14.88
C PRO A 123 3.66 -20.76 13.40
N GLY A 124 2.77 -20.51 12.44
CA GLY A 124 3.04 -20.75 11.01
C GLY A 124 2.40 -22.06 10.51
N ILE A 125 2.36 -22.25 9.18
CA ILE A 125 1.86 -23.45 8.51
C ILE A 125 3.06 -24.21 7.97
N GLY A 126 3.40 -25.37 8.54
CA GLY A 126 4.57 -26.14 8.12
C GLY A 126 4.42 -26.80 6.74
N PRO A 127 5.51 -27.27 6.13
CA PRO A 127 5.48 -28.02 4.86
C PRO A 127 4.54 -29.24 4.90
N GLY A 128 3.62 -29.32 3.96
CA GLY A 128 2.62 -30.40 3.87
C GLY A 128 1.47 -30.29 4.87
N GLU A 129 1.45 -29.25 5.71
CA GLU A 129 0.37 -29.02 6.67
C GLU A 129 -0.77 -28.20 6.08
N THR A 130 -1.88 -28.16 6.81
CA THR A 130 -3.05 -27.35 6.49
C THR A 130 -3.48 -26.57 7.72
N PHE A 131 -3.81 -25.31 7.51
CA PHE A 131 -4.41 -24.45 8.52
C PHE A 131 -5.79 -24.01 8.07
N THR A 132 -6.77 -24.06 8.97
CA THR A 132 -8.14 -23.64 8.70
C THR A 132 -8.47 -22.40 9.54
N ALA A 133 -8.74 -21.28 8.87
CA ALA A 133 -9.28 -20.07 9.48
C ALA A 133 -10.81 -20.06 9.32
N GLU A 134 -11.55 -20.31 10.40
CA GLU A 134 -13.00 -20.23 10.42
C GLU A 134 -13.47 -19.05 11.28
N PHE A 135 -14.18 -18.11 10.68
CA PHE A 135 -14.65 -16.91 11.39
C PHE A 135 -15.92 -16.32 10.77
N PRO A 136 -16.73 -15.59 11.55
CA PRO A 136 -17.85 -14.81 11.02
C PRO A 136 -17.34 -13.59 10.27
N VAL A 137 -17.85 -13.38 9.05
CA VAL A 137 -17.59 -12.18 8.26
C VAL A 137 -18.51 -11.06 8.73
N ARG A 138 -17.97 -10.10 9.47
CA ARG A 138 -18.74 -9.02 10.14
C ARG A 138 -18.52 -7.62 9.57
N GLN A 139 -17.88 -7.53 8.41
CA GLN A 139 -17.62 -6.28 7.70
C GLN A 139 -17.84 -6.48 6.20
N SER A 140 -17.80 -5.39 5.43
CA SER A 140 -17.94 -5.38 3.97
C SER A 140 -16.97 -4.38 3.37
N GLY A 141 -16.46 -4.60 2.16
CA GLY A 141 -15.50 -3.70 1.54
C GLY A 141 -14.48 -4.38 0.64
N THR A 142 -13.43 -3.63 0.31
CA THR A 142 -12.26 -4.07 -0.45
C THR A 142 -11.08 -4.28 0.49
N TYR A 143 -10.59 -5.52 0.53
CA TYR A 143 -9.47 -5.98 1.34
C TYR A 143 -8.54 -6.85 0.48
N TRP A 144 -7.55 -7.47 1.11
CA TRP A 144 -6.64 -8.40 0.44
C TRP A 144 -6.05 -9.36 1.45
N TRP A 145 -5.38 -10.40 0.99
CA TRP A 145 -4.62 -11.33 1.81
C TRP A 145 -3.19 -11.41 1.29
N HIS A 146 -2.25 -11.70 2.17
CA HIS A 146 -0.85 -11.89 1.81
C HIS A 146 -0.11 -12.75 2.84
N SER A 147 1.05 -13.27 2.47
CA SER A 147 1.91 -14.00 3.41
C SER A 147 2.59 -13.06 4.38
N HIS A 148 2.60 -13.45 5.66
CA HIS A 148 3.42 -12.84 6.72
C HIS A 148 4.69 -13.67 7.01
N SER A 149 5.02 -14.62 6.12
CA SER A 149 6.19 -15.49 6.25
C SER A 149 7.35 -15.00 5.40
N ALA A 150 8.45 -14.66 6.08
CA ALA A 150 9.73 -14.27 5.48
C ALA A 150 9.61 -13.13 4.46
N LEU A 151 9.76 -13.42 3.17
CA LEU A 151 9.66 -12.46 2.06
C LEU A 151 8.75 -13.01 0.94
N GLN A 152 7.84 -13.94 1.29
CA GLN A 152 6.96 -14.63 0.32
C GLN A 152 5.94 -13.70 -0.34
N GLU A 153 5.56 -12.60 0.32
CA GLU A 153 4.69 -11.58 -0.26
C GLU A 153 5.25 -11.07 -1.60
N GLN A 154 6.52 -10.68 -1.64
CA GLN A 154 7.14 -10.17 -2.86
C GLN A 154 7.19 -11.21 -3.99
N THR A 155 7.18 -12.51 -3.68
CA THR A 155 7.19 -13.56 -4.70
C THR A 155 5.78 -13.92 -5.19
N GLY A 156 4.73 -13.18 -4.81
CA GLY A 156 3.39 -13.38 -5.35
C GLY A 156 2.39 -14.02 -4.38
N HIS A 157 2.78 -14.28 -3.13
CA HIS A 157 1.88 -14.82 -2.11
C HIS A 157 0.94 -13.74 -1.58
N TYR A 158 0.01 -13.29 -2.42
CA TYR A 158 -1.04 -12.34 -2.10
C TYR A 158 -2.22 -12.46 -3.07
N GLY A 159 -3.38 -11.94 -2.68
CA GLY A 159 -4.55 -11.87 -3.55
C GLY A 159 -5.67 -10.99 -2.97
N PRO A 160 -6.65 -10.61 -3.79
CA PRO A 160 -7.69 -9.68 -3.36
C PRO A 160 -8.79 -10.35 -2.52
N ILE A 161 -9.47 -9.56 -1.69
CA ILE A 161 -10.69 -9.95 -0.99
C ILE A 161 -11.76 -8.88 -1.29
N VAL A 162 -12.92 -9.33 -1.74
CA VAL A 162 -14.10 -8.47 -1.88
C VAL A 162 -15.20 -9.04 -1.00
N ILE A 163 -15.71 -8.23 -0.08
CA ILE A 163 -16.77 -8.63 0.83
C ILE A 163 -18.03 -7.82 0.50
N ASP A 164 -19.03 -8.49 -0.07
CA ASP A 164 -20.31 -7.86 -0.40
C ASP A 164 -21.06 -7.50 0.90
N PRO A 165 -21.68 -6.32 1.00
CA PRO A 165 -22.44 -5.91 2.19
C PRO A 165 -23.70 -6.75 2.38
N ALA A 166 -24.14 -6.96 3.61
CA ALA A 166 -25.34 -7.75 3.91
C ALA A 166 -26.61 -7.10 3.32
N GLY A 167 -26.65 -5.76 3.34
CA GLY A 167 -27.69 -4.94 2.74
C GLY A 167 -27.33 -4.38 1.36
N PRO A 168 -28.08 -3.39 0.87
CA PRO A 168 -27.73 -2.65 -0.35
C PRO A 168 -26.36 -2.00 -0.24
N ASP A 169 -25.55 -2.12 -1.30
CA ASP A 169 -24.29 -1.38 -1.39
C ASP A 169 -24.60 0.13 -1.55
N PRO A 170 -24.07 1.01 -0.67
CA PRO A 170 -24.26 2.45 -0.83
C PRO A 170 -23.56 3.01 -2.08
N VAL A 171 -22.54 2.33 -2.60
CA VAL A 171 -21.84 2.74 -3.82
C VAL A 171 -22.68 2.33 -5.04
N GLN A 172 -23.03 3.33 -5.85
CA GLN A 172 -23.82 3.12 -7.06
C GLN A 172 -22.90 2.95 -8.26
N ALA A 173 -22.74 1.71 -8.74
CA ALA A 173 -21.98 1.38 -9.94
C ALA A 173 -22.73 0.30 -10.75
N ASP A 174 -22.53 0.33 -12.06
CA ASP A 174 -23.10 -0.65 -13.00
C ASP A 174 -22.16 -1.86 -13.17
N ARG A 175 -20.88 -1.69 -12.80
CA ARG A 175 -19.82 -2.68 -12.97
C ARG A 175 -18.72 -2.49 -11.95
N ASP A 176 -18.20 -3.60 -11.43
CA ASP A 176 -17.10 -3.64 -10.47
C ASP A 176 -15.88 -4.34 -11.08
N TYR A 177 -14.71 -3.71 -10.94
CA TYR A 177 -13.41 -4.30 -11.23
C TYR A 177 -12.48 -4.19 -10.02
N VAL A 178 -11.53 -5.11 -9.93
CA VAL A 178 -10.40 -5.02 -8.99
C VAL A 178 -9.14 -4.67 -9.79
N LEU A 179 -8.39 -3.70 -9.27
CA LEU A 179 -7.05 -3.33 -9.73
C LEU A 179 -6.08 -3.54 -8.57
N LEU A 180 -5.45 -4.71 -8.52
CA LEU A 180 -4.37 -5.01 -7.60
C LEU A 180 -3.04 -4.60 -8.23
N LEU A 181 -2.37 -3.65 -7.60
CA LEU A 181 -1.05 -3.15 -7.96
C LEU A 181 0.01 -3.91 -7.17
N SER A 182 1.07 -4.32 -7.87
CA SER A 182 2.22 -5.00 -7.26
C SER A 182 3.46 -4.85 -8.13
N GLU A 183 4.56 -5.51 -7.78
CA GLU A 183 5.78 -5.56 -8.57
C GLU A 183 6.18 -6.99 -8.95
N PHE A 184 6.92 -7.10 -10.04
CA PHE A 184 7.63 -8.29 -10.45
C PHE A 184 9.12 -8.01 -10.55
N THR A 185 9.95 -9.00 -10.24
CA THR A 185 11.38 -8.98 -10.54
C THR A 185 11.93 -10.40 -10.69
N PRO A 186 12.89 -10.63 -11.59
CA PRO A 186 13.61 -11.90 -11.65
C PRO A 186 14.57 -12.09 -10.46
N MET A 187 14.84 -11.05 -9.67
CA MET A 187 15.75 -11.13 -8.53
C MET A 187 15.03 -11.66 -7.29
N HIS A 188 15.52 -12.79 -6.73
CA HIS A 188 14.98 -13.33 -5.48
C HIS A 188 15.01 -12.28 -4.34
N PRO A 189 13.95 -12.14 -3.51
CA PRO A 189 13.85 -11.06 -2.52
C PRO A 189 14.95 -11.09 -1.45
N HIS A 190 15.44 -12.27 -1.03
CA HIS A 190 16.64 -12.34 -0.17
C HIS A 190 17.88 -11.67 -0.79
N ARG A 191 18.03 -11.70 -2.11
CA ARG A 191 19.13 -11.00 -2.79
C ARG A 191 18.92 -9.49 -2.77
N ILE A 192 17.68 -9.04 -2.90
CA ILE A 192 17.32 -7.61 -2.77
C ILE A 192 17.65 -7.12 -1.36
N MET A 193 17.18 -7.83 -0.32
CA MET A 193 17.50 -7.54 1.08
C MET A 193 19.02 -7.51 1.32
N ASP A 194 19.79 -8.45 0.77
CA ASP A 194 21.26 -8.46 0.86
C ASP A 194 21.91 -7.24 0.18
N ARG A 195 21.30 -6.69 -0.88
CA ARG A 195 21.80 -5.48 -1.55
C ARG A 195 21.47 -4.22 -0.77
N LEU A 196 20.25 -4.11 -0.26
CA LEU A 196 19.80 -3.00 0.57
C LEU A 196 20.69 -2.85 1.81
N LYS A 197 21.07 -3.96 2.46
CA LYS A 197 22.00 -3.94 3.60
C LYS A 197 23.46 -3.56 3.26
N LYS A 198 23.84 -3.53 1.98
CA LYS A 198 25.24 -3.27 1.55
C LYS A 198 25.48 -1.82 1.16
N GLY A 199 24.44 -1.07 0.79
CA GLY A 199 24.58 0.31 0.41
C GLY A 199 23.23 1.00 0.29
N GLU A 200 23.15 2.19 0.86
CA GLU A 200 22.05 3.12 0.64
C GLU A 200 21.84 3.38 -0.85
N GLY A 201 20.58 3.48 -1.28
CA GLY A 201 20.20 3.71 -2.67
C GLY A 201 20.81 2.74 -3.68
N TYR A 202 21.08 1.46 -3.31
CA TYR A 202 21.65 0.46 -4.24
C TYR A 202 20.85 0.35 -5.54
N PHE A 203 19.53 0.46 -5.45
CA PHE A 203 18.61 0.40 -6.59
C PHE A 203 18.20 1.80 -7.08
N ASN A 204 18.76 2.86 -6.53
CA ASN A 204 18.50 4.22 -6.95
C ASN A 204 19.51 4.63 -8.04
N TYR A 205 19.05 4.61 -9.29
CA TYR A 205 19.82 5.10 -10.45
C TYR A 205 19.45 6.53 -10.86
N GLN A 206 18.59 7.19 -10.09
CA GLN A 206 18.12 8.55 -10.33
C GLN A 206 18.93 9.56 -9.52
N GLN A 207 20.19 9.23 -9.19
CA GLN A 207 21.05 10.03 -8.32
C GLN A 207 21.50 11.33 -8.98
N THR A 208 21.65 12.36 -8.15
CA THR A 208 22.14 13.66 -8.60
C THR A 208 23.65 13.63 -8.89
N SER A 209 24.09 14.27 -9.97
CA SER A 209 25.48 14.54 -10.36
C SER A 209 25.67 16.02 -10.77
N PHE A 210 26.91 16.50 -10.86
CA PHE A 210 27.17 17.90 -11.28
C PHE A 210 26.76 18.22 -12.73
N THR A 211 26.40 17.21 -13.54
CA THR A 211 25.97 17.34 -14.94
C THR A 211 24.49 16.99 -15.15
N ASP A 212 23.75 16.69 -14.10
CA ASP A 212 22.32 16.45 -14.23
C ASP A 212 21.53 17.76 -14.43
N ASP A 213 20.27 17.62 -14.83
CA ASP A 213 19.34 18.73 -15.01
C ASP A 213 18.39 18.91 -13.80
N TYR A 214 18.71 18.34 -12.64
CA TYR A 214 17.91 18.55 -11.42
C TYR A 214 18.01 20.01 -10.96
N PRO A 215 16.89 20.60 -10.49
CA PRO A 215 16.84 21.98 -10.02
C PRO A 215 17.45 22.13 -8.61
N LEU A 216 18.68 21.65 -8.41
CA LEU A 216 19.45 21.79 -7.18
C LEU A 216 20.67 22.66 -7.42
N ASP A 217 20.81 23.72 -6.63
CA ASP A 217 21.99 24.59 -6.68
C ASP A 217 23.24 23.94 -6.04
N ALA A 218 24.38 24.62 -6.15
CA ALA A 218 25.64 24.10 -5.64
C ALA A 218 25.68 23.98 -4.11
N ASP A 219 24.93 24.80 -3.38
CA ASP A 219 24.91 24.82 -1.93
C ASP A 219 23.97 23.73 -1.39
N GLU A 220 22.82 23.53 -2.03
CA GLU A 220 21.90 22.41 -1.77
C GLU A 220 22.59 21.06 -2.00
N ARG A 221 23.32 20.90 -3.12
CA ARG A 221 24.08 19.68 -3.40
C ARG A 221 25.14 19.40 -2.34
N ARG A 222 25.86 20.44 -1.90
CA ARG A 222 26.84 20.29 -0.81
C ARG A 222 26.15 19.96 0.51
N MET A 223 24.94 20.46 0.75
CA MET A 223 24.16 20.15 1.94
C MET A 223 23.79 18.66 1.98
N TRP A 224 23.12 18.14 0.95
CA TRP A 224 22.81 16.72 0.80
C TRP A 224 24.06 15.83 0.93
N GLY A 225 25.16 16.22 0.28
CA GLY A 225 26.43 15.51 0.38
C GLY A 225 27.04 15.49 1.80
N ARG A 226 26.92 16.57 2.58
CA ARG A 226 27.38 16.61 3.98
C ARG A 226 26.53 15.72 4.89
N MET A 227 25.22 15.66 4.63
CA MET A 227 24.28 14.84 5.39
C MET A 227 24.42 13.34 5.08
N ARG A 228 25.11 12.99 3.98
CA ARG A 228 25.18 11.61 3.44
C ARG A 228 23.77 11.08 3.17
N MET A 229 22.99 11.89 2.50
CA MET A 229 21.60 11.63 2.15
C MET A 229 21.39 12.03 0.70
N MET A 230 20.46 11.35 0.02
CA MET A 230 20.14 11.63 -1.38
C MET A 230 18.72 12.19 -1.49
N ALA A 231 18.57 13.36 -2.10
CA ALA A 231 17.27 13.99 -2.33
C ALA A 231 16.33 13.13 -3.20
N THR A 232 16.90 12.18 -3.95
CA THR A 232 16.20 11.29 -4.88
C THR A 232 15.94 9.91 -4.27
N ASP A 233 16.24 9.68 -2.99
CA ASP A 233 16.00 8.41 -2.30
C ASP A 233 14.55 8.29 -1.83
N ILE A 234 13.65 8.15 -2.80
CA ILE A 234 12.19 8.17 -2.61
C ILE A 234 11.63 6.76 -2.38
N LEU A 235 12.19 5.76 -3.08
CA LEU A 235 11.85 4.34 -2.94
C LEU A 235 13.15 3.53 -2.83
N ASP A 236 13.19 2.58 -1.90
CA ASP A 236 14.34 1.68 -1.71
C ASP A 236 14.65 0.81 -2.94
N VAL A 237 13.62 0.39 -3.65
CA VAL A 237 13.72 -0.44 -4.85
C VAL A 237 12.88 0.17 -5.95
N THR A 238 13.52 0.43 -7.09
CA THR A 238 12.96 1.23 -8.18
C THR A 238 12.67 0.38 -9.42
N GLY A 239 12.11 1.00 -10.45
CA GLY A 239 11.90 0.44 -11.79
C GLY A 239 13.17 -0.04 -12.49
N SER A 240 14.36 0.24 -11.96
CA SER A 240 15.61 -0.42 -12.40
C SER A 240 15.63 -1.93 -12.12
N THR A 241 14.84 -2.37 -11.14
CA THR A 241 14.76 -3.76 -10.67
C THR A 241 13.34 -4.31 -10.77
N TYR A 242 12.33 -3.44 -10.67
CA TYR A 242 10.92 -3.80 -10.69
C TYR A 242 10.26 -3.52 -12.03
N THR A 243 9.43 -4.48 -12.46
CA THR A 243 8.34 -4.23 -13.39
C THR A 243 7.06 -4.05 -12.56
N TYR A 244 6.42 -2.90 -12.67
CA TYR A 244 5.18 -2.62 -11.95
C TYR A 244 3.99 -3.29 -12.63
N LEU A 245 3.15 -3.98 -11.87
CA LEU A 245 2.08 -4.83 -12.38
C LEU A 245 0.69 -4.26 -12.07
N ALA A 246 -0.24 -4.52 -12.99
CA ALA A 246 -1.67 -4.40 -12.76
C ALA A 246 -2.30 -5.80 -12.88
N ASN A 247 -2.93 -6.31 -11.82
CA ASN A 247 -3.46 -7.68 -11.74
C ASN A 247 -2.46 -8.76 -12.22
N GLY A 248 -1.18 -8.62 -11.91
CA GLY A 248 -0.12 -9.56 -12.33
C GLY A 248 0.38 -9.38 -13.77
N HIS A 249 -0.13 -8.40 -14.51
CA HIS A 249 0.27 -8.10 -15.87
C HIS A 249 1.25 -6.93 -15.92
N GLY A 250 2.32 -7.08 -16.70
CA GLY A 250 3.25 -5.99 -16.99
C GLY A 250 2.62 -4.89 -17.87
N PRO A 251 3.20 -3.68 -17.91
CA PRO A 251 2.60 -2.53 -18.61
C PRO A 251 2.45 -2.73 -20.13
N GLU A 252 3.21 -3.64 -20.74
CA GLU A 252 3.12 -3.97 -22.17
C GLU A 252 2.16 -5.13 -22.48
N GLU A 253 1.60 -5.79 -21.46
CA GLU A 253 0.77 -6.99 -21.63
C GLU A 253 -0.71 -6.66 -21.83
N GLY A 254 -1.08 -5.39 -21.69
CA GLY A 254 -2.35 -4.85 -22.19
C GLY A 254 -3.59 -5.31 -21.41
N LEU A 255 -3.56 -5.27 -20.08
CA LEU A 255 -4.73 -5.54 -19.24
C LEU A 255 -5.90 -4.61 -19.61
N GLU A 256 -7.08 -5.20 -19.84
CA GLU A 256 -8.29 -4.50 -20.24
C GLU A 256 -9.44 -4.72 -19.24
N PHE A 257 -10.16 -3.64 -18.95
CA PHE A 257 -11.42 -3.60 -18.25
C PHE A 257 -12.50 -3.11 -19.23
N ALA A 258 -13.47 -3.96 -19.55
CA ALA A 258 -14.51 -3.63 -20.49
C ALA A 258 -15.54 -2.65 -19.88
N PHE A 259 -16.05 -1.71 -20.66
CA PHE A 259 -17.18 -0.88 -20.26
C PHE A 259 -18.15 -0.64 -21.41
N ASN A 260 -19.42 -0.36 -21.12
CA ASN A 260 -20.34 0.22 -22.09
C ASN A 260 -20.41 1.74 -21.90
N PRO A 261 -20.49 2.55 -22.98
CA PRO A 261 -20.65 3.99 -22.87
C PRO A 261 -21.84 4.36 -21.96
N GLY A 262 -21.60 5.22 -20.98
CA GLY A 262 -22.60 5.65 -19.99
C GLY A 262 -22.67 4.82 -18.72
N GLU A 263 -21.87 3.75 -18.59
CA GLU A 263 -21.74 3.00 -17.32
C GLU A 263 -20.91 3.78 -16.28
N ARG A 264 -21.33 3.67 -15.02
CA ARG A 264 -20.48 3.95 -13.86
C ARG A 264 -19.70 2.69 -13.51
N VAL A 265 -18.39 2.77 -13.59
CA VAL A 265 -17.48 1.68 -13.28
C VAL A 265 -16.82 1.95 -11.93
N ARG A 266 -17.00 1.02 -10.97
CA ARG A 266 -16.24 0.99 -9.72
C ARG A 266 -14.95 0.22 -9.95
N ILE A 267 -13.83 0.81 -9.55
CA ILE A 267 -12.52 0.15 -9.54
C ILE A 267 -12.04 0.10 -8.10
N ARG A 268 -11.86 -1.12 -7.59
CA ARG A 268 -11.36 -1.44 -6.26
C ARG A 268 -9.84 -1.54 -6.34
N VAL A 269 -9.16 -0.45 -6.04
CA VAL A 269 -7.71 -0.33 -6.13
C VAL A 269 -7.08 -0.84 -4.85
N ILE A 270 -6.20 -1.83 -4.99
CA ILE A 270 -5.46 -2.44 -3.88
C ILE A 270 -3.99 -2.25 -4.18
N ASN A 271 -3.22 -1.65 -3.27
CA ASN A 271 -1.77 -1.66 -3.37
C ASN A 271 -1.22 -2.86 -2.59
N GLY A 272 -1.09 -4.01 -3.26
CA GLY A 272 -0.48 -5.22 -2.72
C GLY A 272 1.00 -5.37 -3.08
N SER A 273 1.68 -4.24 -3.25
CA SER A 273 3.11 -4.18 -3.53
C SER A 273 3.95 -4.54 -2.32
N ALA A 274 5.20 -4.94 -2.54
CA ALA A 274 6.14 -5.16 -1.44
C ALA A 274 6.77 -3.86 -0.94
N MET A 275 7.01 -2.89 -1.84
CA MET A 275 7.84 -1.72 -1.55
C MET A 275 7.42 -0.42 -2.28
N SER A 276 6.30 -0.41 -3.00
CA SER A 276 6.00 0.67 -3.93
C SER A 276 4.75 1.47 -3.58
N PHE A 277 4.90 2.80 -3.65
CA PHE A 277 3.79 3.73 -3.66
C PHE A 277 3.43 4.05 -5.11
N PHE A 278 2.15 4.17 -5.41
CA PHE A 278 1.67 4.51 -6.75
C PHE A 278 0.83 5.78 -6.74
N ASN A 279 1.00 6.59 -7.78
CA ASN A 279 0.16 7.72 -8.10
C ASN A 279 -0.81 7.28 -9.19
N VAL A 280 -2.07 7.09 -8.80
CA VAL A 280 -3.13 6.53 -9.66
C VAL A 280 -3.92 7.66 -10.28
N ARG A 281 -4.04 7.64 -11.62
CA ARG A 281 -4.83 8.59 -12.40
C ARG A 281 -5.40 7.96 -13.66
N ILE A 282 -6.49 8.54 -14.16
CA ILE A 282 -7.08 8.21 -15.46
C ILE A 282 -7.14 9.51 -16.26
N PRO A 283 -6.17 9.79 -17.16
CA PRO A 283 -6.09 11.07 -17.86
C PRO A 283 -7.41 11.45 -18.55
N GLY A 284 -7.95 12.62 -18.20
CA GLY A 284 -9.22 13.12 -18.72
C GLY A 284 -10.48 12.64 -17.99
N ALA A 285 -10.35 11.86 -16.92
CA ALA A 285 -11.47 11.50 -16.04
C ALA A 285 -11.36 12.15 -14.66
N VAL A 286 -12.51 12.44 -14.07
CA VAL A 286 -12.65 12.67 -12.63
C VAL A 286 -13.02 11.34 -11.98
N MET A 287 -12.24 10.93 -10.98
CA MET A 287 -12.50 9.76 -10.16
C MET A 287 -13.19 10.19 -8.87
N HIS A 288 -14.26 9.51 -8.48
CA HIS A 288 -14.89 9.72 -7.19
C HIS A 288 -14.40 8.65 -6.21
N VAL A 289 -13.57 9.03 -5.24
CA VAL A 289 -13.15 8.12 -4.17
C VAL A 289 -14.35 7.92 -3.24
N VAL A 290 -14.79 6.67 -3.10
CA VAL A 290 -16.03 6.31 -2.37
C VAL A 290 -15.79 5.34 -1.21
N ALA A 291 -14.61 4.70 -1.14
CA ALA A 291 -14.18 3.95 0.03
C ALA A 291 -12.67 4.08 0.24
N ALA A 292 -12.22 3.97 1.49
CA ALA A 292 -10.83 3.90 1.89
C ALA A 292 -10.68 2.76 2.90
N ASP A 293 -9.70 1.86 2.69
CA ASP A 293 -9.44 0.69 3.53
C ASP A 293 -10.70 -0.16 3.78
N GLY A 294 -11.48 -0.35 2.71
CA GLY A 294 -12.74 -1.11 2.72
C GLY A 294 -13.96 -0.38 3.29
N LEU A 295 -13.80 0.74 3.98
CA LEU A 295 -14.92 1.48 4.59
C LEU A 295 -15.37 2.66 3.72
N ASN A 296 -16.69 2.83 3.61
CA ASN A 296 -17.29 3.85 2.75
C ASN A 296 -17.03 5.27 3.28
N VAL A 297 -16.61 6.15 2.37
CA VAL A 297 -16.44 7.59 2.60
C VAL A 297 -17.46 8.37 1.79
N ARG A 298 -17.66 9.64 2.13
CA ARG A 298 -18.41 10.56 1.27
C ARG A 298 -17.63 10.72 -0.04
N PRO A 299 -18.28 10.64 -1.22
CA PRO A 299 -17.59 10.72 -2.50
C PRO A 299 -16.71 11.97 -2.62
N VAL A 300 -15.43 11.78 -2.90
CA VAL A 300 -14.47 12.87 -3.12
C VAL A 300 -14.04 12.87 -4.60
N PRO A 301 -14.40 13.90 -5.40
CA PRO A 301 -13.95 13.99 -6.78
C PRO A 301 -12.49 14.44 -6.84
N VAL A 302 -11.64 13.66 -7.50
CA VAL A 302 -10.20 13.91 -7.69
C VAL A 302 -9.74 13.46 -9.08
N GLU A 303 -8.63 13.98 -9.58
CA GLU A 303 -8.01 13.50 -10.83
C GLU A 303 -6.81 12.57 -10.58
N GLU A 304 -6.24 12.57 -9.36
CA GLU A 304 -5.14 11.71 -8.96
C GLU A 304 -5.20 11.40 -7.45
N PHE A 305 -4.66 10.26 -7.03
CA PHE A 305 -4.39 9.97 -5.62
C PHE A 305 -3.11 9.14 -5.50
N GLN A 306 -2.34 9.37 -4.43
CA GLN A 306 -1.24 8.49 -4.05
C GLN A 306 -1.77 7.38 -3.15
N ILE A 307 -1.42 6.14 -3.43
CA ILE A 307 -1.78 4.96 -2.64
C ILE A 307 -0.50 4.32 -2.09
N GLY A 308 -0.40 4.26 -0.76
CA GLY A 308 0.70 3.60 -0.07
C GLY A 308 0.56 2.09 -0.10
N THR A 309 1.65 1.37 0.12
CA THR A 309 1.61 -0.09 0.27
C THR A 309 0.57 -0.47 1.33
N ALA A 310 -0.29 -1.43 0.99
CA ALA A 310 -1.38 -1.96 1.81
C ALA A 310 -2.57 -1.04 2.10
N GLU A 311 -2.66 0.12 1.44
CA GLU A 311 -3.92 0.86 1.38
C GLU A 311 -4.85 0.28 0.32
N THR A 312 -6.16 0.49 0.50
CA THR A 312 -7.15 0.26 -0.55
C THR A 312 -8.00 1.51 -0.76
N TYR A 313 -8.36 1.77 -2.02
CA TYR A 313 -9.31 2.81 -2.39
C TYR A 313 -10.28 2.27 -3.43
N ASP A 314 -11.56 2.55 -3.22
CA ASP A 314 -12.55 2.32 -4.26
C ASP A 314 -12.86 3.64 -4.94
N ILE A 315 -12.75 3.65 -6.26
CA ILE A 315 -13.11 4.81 -7.10
C ILE A 315 -14.29 4.47 -7.99
N VAL A 316 -15.15 5.45 -8.25
CA VAL A 316 -16.18 5.38 -9.30
C VAL A 316 -15.82 6.37 -10.39
N VAL A 317 -15.81 5.89 -11.63
CA VAL A 317 -15.56 6.67 -12.83
C VAL A 317 -16.64 6.41 -13.87
N GLU A 318 -16.97 7.41 -14.67
CA GLU A 318 -17.82 7.27 -15.86
C GLU A 318 -16.91 7.34 -17.10
N PRO A 319 -16.49 6.20 -17.66
CA PRO A 319 -15.52 6.21 -18.75
C PRO A 319 -16.14 6.78 -20.03
N VAL A 320 -15.34 7.55 -20.75
CA VAL A 320 -15.75 8.22 -22.01
C VAL A 320 -14.88 7.78 -23.18
N GLY A 321 -15.37 8.00 -24.40
CA GLY A 321 -14.66 7.66 -25.63
C GLY A 321 -14.53 6.16 -25.86
N GLU A 322 -13.56 5.75 -26.71
CA GLU A 322 -13.35 4.32 -26.99
C GLU A 322 -12.51 3.61 -25.93
N ALA A 323 -11.58 4.33 -25.29
CA ALA A 323 -10.73 3.82 -24.24
C ALA A 323 -10.18 4.94 -23.34
N MET A 324 -9.83 4.60 -22.11
CA MET A 324 -9.08 5.44 -21.18
C MET A 324 -8.00 4.60 -20.49
N THR A 325 -6.79 5.15 -20.37
CA THR A 325 -5.68 4.47 -19.69
C THR A 325 -5.75 4.73 -18.18
N ILE A 326 -5.73 3.69 -17.37
CA ILE A 326 -5.46 3.79 -15.94
C ILE A 326 -3.95 3.71 -15.77
N VAL A 327 -3.38 4.72 -15.13
CA VAL A 327 -1.95 4.86 -14.88
C VAL A 327 -1.72 4.76 -13.38
N ALA A 328 -0.87 3.83 -12.96
CA ALA A 328 -0.34 3.74 -11.60
C ALA A 328 1.17 3.97 -11.67
N GLU A 329 1.59 5.23 -11.60
CA GLU A 329 2.99 5.65 -11.71
C GLU A 329 3.69 5.53 -10.37
N ALA A 330 4.88 4.92 -10.32
CA ALA A 330 5.64 4.80 -9.08
C ALA A 330 5.96 6.18 -8.48
N MET A 331 5.98 6.27 -7.15
CA MET A 331 6.22 7.52 -6.43
C MET A 331 7.58 8.17 -6.77
N ASP A 332 8.59 7.37 -7.13
CA ASP A 332 9.91 7.83 -7.58
C ASP A 332 10.00 8.11 -9.10
N ARG A 333 8.90 7.91 -9.86
CA ARG A 333 8.81 8.08 -11.32
C ARG A 333 9.71 7.17 -12.16
N SER A 334 10.21 6.07 -11.60
CA SER A 334 11.04 5.11 -12.34
C SER A 334 10.26 4.19 -13.28
N GLY A 335 8.94 4.14 -13.18
CA GLY A 335 8.07 3.31 -14.02
C GLY A 335 6.59 3.43 -13.64
N MET A 336 5.74 2.64 -14.31
CA MET A 336 4.31 2.61 -14.04
C MET A 336 3.68 1.25 -14.36
N ALA A 337 2.63 0.89 -13.63
CA ALA A 337 1.68 -0.15 -14.01
C ALA A 337 0.55 0.46 -14.85
N LEU A 338 0.00 -0.32 -15.79
CA LEU A 338 -1.01 0.13 -16.74
C LEU A 338 -2.18 -0.85 -16.84
N ALA A 339 -3.37 -0.29 -16.92
CA ALA A 339 -4.59 -0.99 -17.34
C ALA A 339 -5.40 -0.08 -18.27
N THR A 340 -6.32 -0.65 -19.06
CA THR A 340 -7.14 0.13 -19.99
C THR A 340 -8.62 -0.11 -19.73
N LEU A 341 -9.39 0.95 -19.49
CA LEU A 341 -10.84 0.91 -19.66
C LEU A 341 -11.14 0.94 -21.16
N ALA A 342 -11.77 -0.10 -21.70
CA ALA A 342 -11.98 -0.28 -23.13
C ALA A 342 -13.46 -0.53 -23.46
N SER A 343 -14.04 0.27 -24.36
CA SER A 343 -15.42 0.09 -24.82
C SER A 343 -15.60 -1.08 -25.79
N ARG A 344 -14.49 -1.54 -26.36
CA ARG A 344 -14.39 -2.70 -27.26
C ARG A 344 -13.02 -3.36 -27.10
N PRO A 345 -12.91 -4.69 -27.30
CA PRO A 345 -11.64 -5.38 -27.18
C PRO A 345 -10.53 -4.74 -28.04
N GLY A 346 -9.35 -4.58 -27.44
CA GLY A 346 -8.18 -4.00 -28.12
C GLY A 346 -8.21 -2.48 -28.31
N ALA A 347 -9.24 -1.76 -27.85
CA ALA A 347 -9.19 -0.30 -27.83
C ALA A 347 -8.10 0.18 -26.87
N ARG A 348 -7.35 1.23 -27.24
CA ARG A 348 -6.24 1.79 -26.45
C ARG A 348 -6.33 3.30 -26.43
N ALA A 349 -5.94 3.89 -25.32
CA ALA A 349 -5.72 5.31 -25.17
C ALA A 349 -4.22 5.59 -25.06
N ALA A 350 -3.84 6.87 -25.19
CA ALA A 350 -2.45 7.27 -25.02
C ALA A 350 -1.97 6.96 -23.59
N VAL A 351 -0.74 6.48 -23.48
CA VAL A 351 -0.04 6.36 -22.21
C VAL A 351 0.73 7.66 -22.01
N PRO A 352 0.48 8.43 -20.93
CA PRO A 352 1.27 9.62 -20.65
C PRO A 352 2.72 9.24 -20.36
N PRO A 353 3.71 10.09 -20.70
CA PRO A 353 5.10 9.84 -20.32
C PRO A 353 5.25 9.87 -18.79
N LEU A 354 6.32 9.24 -18.29
CA LEU A 354 6.74 9.40 -16.90
C LEU A 354 7.04 10.87 -16.62
N ARG A 355 6.62 11.35 -15.44
CA ARG A 355 6.98 12.70 -14.95
C ARG A 355 8.43 12.72 -14.47
N ASP A 356 8.99 13.91 -14.33
CA ASP A 356 10.33 14.08 -13.75
C ASP A 356 10.35 13.57 -12.30
N PRO A 357 11.45 12.94 -11.85
CA PRO A 357 11.56 12.39 -10.50
C PRO A 357 11.46 13.52 -9.46
N PRO A 358 10.68 13.33 -8.38
CA PRO A 358 10.60 14.33 -7.33
C PRO A 358 11.89 14.38 -6.52
N LEU A 359 12.12 15.54 -5.90
CA LEU A 359 13.23 15.75 -4.98
C LEU A 359 12.68 16.04 -3.59
N LEU A 360 13.21 15.35 -2.58
CA LEU A 360 13.02 15.75 -1.19
C LEU A 360 13.64 17.12 -0.96
N THR A 361 12.98 17.91 -0.13
CA THR A 361 13.48 19.19 0.37
C THR A 361 13.79 19.10 1.86
N MET A 362 14.50 20.07 2.42
CA MET A 362 14.69 20.14 3.88
C MET A 362 13.37 20.30 4.64
N ALA A 363 12.34 20.88 4.01
CA ALA A 363 11.01 20.95 4.58
C ALA A 363 10.38 19.55 4.70
N ASP A 364 10.58 18.69 3.69
CA ASP A 364 10.20 17.27 3.72
C ASP A 364 10.92 16.49 4.80
N MET A 365 12.11 16.93 5.17
CA MET A 365 12.88 16.36 6.27
C MET A 365 12.45 16.85 7.66
N GLY A 366 11.42 17.70 7.76
CA GLY A 366 10.98 18.27 9.04
C GLY A 366 11.97 19.28 9.62
N MET A 367 12.77 19.93 8.77
CA MET A 367 13.87 20.85 9.14
C MET A 367 13.63 22.29 8.69
N ASN A 368 12.37 22.72 8.66
CA ASN A 368 12.06 24.10 8.33
C ASN A 368 12.38 25.02 9.53
N HIS A 369 13.30 25.97 9.34
CA HIS A 369 13.59 26.99 10.33
C HIS A 369 12.54 28.09 10.24
N GLY A 370 11.64 28.10 11.23
CA GLY A 370 10.60 29.10 11.49
C GLY A 370 10.56 30.33 10.58
N ALA A 371 9.74 30.27 9.54
CA ALA A 371 8.90 31.39 9.15
C ALA A 371 7.50 31.10 9.70
N HIS A 372 7.04 31.97 10.61
CA HIS A 372 5.75 32.00 11.29
C HIS A 372 4.68 30.99 10.84
N GLY A 373 4.17 30.23 11.81
CA GLY A 373 2.84 29.63 11.73
C GLY A 373 1.81 30.67 11.31
N GLY A 374 1.24 30.46 10.13
CA GLY A 374 0.18 31.24 9.54
C GLY A 374 -0.36 30.44 8.37
N GLY A 375 -1.65 30.08 8.44
CA GLY A 375 -2.33 29.34 7.39
C GLY A 375 -2.16 29.98 6.01
N GLY A 376 -2.36 29.16 4.97
CA GLY A 376 -2.21 29.53 3.57
C GLY A 376 -2.70 30.95 3.29
N ILE A 377 -1.78 31.81 2.86
CA ILE A 377 -2.13 33.10 2.30
C ILE A 377 -2.62 32.85 0.88
N ASP A 378 -3.93 33.02 0.71
CA ASP A 378 -4.60 33.11 -0.57
C ASP A 378 -4.09 34.33 -1.36
N HIS A 379 -3.43 34.09 -2.48
CA HIS A 379 -2.91 35.12 -3.38
C HIS A 379 -3.95 35.59 -4.42
N SER A 380 -5.24 35.28 -4.26
CA SER A 380 -6.27 35.62 -5.26
C SER A 380 -6.80 37.07 -5.24
N SER A 381 -6.26 37.97 -4.40
CA SER A 381 -6.86 39.31 -4.20
C SER A 381 -5.91 40.52 -4.36
N MET A 382 -4.92 40.47 -5.25
CA MET A 382 -4.20 41.69 -5.66
C MET A 382 -4.75 42.27 -6.97
N ASP A 383 -5.57 43.31 -6.84
CA ASP A 383 -5.97 44.21 -7.93
C ASP A 383 -4.82 45.18 -8.26
N HIS A 384 -4.30 45.10 -9.49
CA HIS A 384 -3.18 45.90 -9.99
C HIS A 384 -3.58 47.29 -10.52
N SER A 385 -4.71 47.86 -10.10
CA SER A 385 -5.22 49.10 -10.70
C SER A 385 -5.51 50.26 -9.72
N ALA A 386 -4.50 50.75 -8.99
CA ALA A 386 -4.56 52.10 -8.39
C ALA A 386 -3.17 52.70 -8.09
N MET A 387 -2.56 53.35 -9.07
CA MET A 387 -1.40 54.23 -8.87
C MET A 387 -1.87 55.69 -8.68
N GLY A 388 -1.50 56.30 -7.55
CA GLY A 388 -1.77 57.71 -7.26
C GLY A 388 -0.75 58.34 -6.29
N HIS A 389 0.31 58.89 -6.87
CA HIS A 389 1.14 60.03 -6.42
C HIS A 389 1.68 60.16 -4.97
N ALA A 390 3.03 60.18 -4.86
CA ALA A 390 3.86 61.31 -4.36
C ALA A 390 4.90 61.02 -3.22
N MET A 391 6.19 61.06 -3.63
CA MET A 391 7.43 61.48 -2.92
C MET A 391 8.12 60.52 -1.89
N PRO A 392 9.44 60.66 -1.63
CA PRO A 392 10.57 60.77 -2.57
C PRO A 392 11.64 59.69 -2.32
N ALA A 393 12.54 59.54 -3.29
CA ALA A 393 13.60 58.54 -3.36
C ALA A 393 14.54 58.53 -2.13
N LYS A 394 14.64 57.36 -1.48
CA LYS A 394 15.90 56.87 -0.90
C LYS A 394 16.26 55.58 -1.63
N THR A 395 17.35 55.66 -2.36
CA THR A 395 18.06 54.52 -2.96
C THR A 395 18.64 53.66 -1.84
N THR A 396 17.97 52.57 -1.51
CA THR A 396 18.59 51.38 -0.95
C THR A 396 18.14 50.23 -1.83
N ALA A 397 19.08 49.64 -2.56
CA ALA A 397 18.86 48.36 -3.23
C ALA A 397 18.32 47.36 -2.19
N PRO A 398 17.41 46.43 -2.56
CA PRO A 398 17.17 45.28 -1.71
C PRO A 398 18.50 44.55 -1.54
N GLU A 399 18.97 44.44 -0.30
CA GLU A 399 20.11 43.60 -0.01
C GLU A 399 19.77 42.15 -0.42
N PRO A 400 20.72 41.41 -1.02
CA PRO A 400 20.55 39.98 -1.19
C PRO A 400 20.31 39.39 0.20
N MET A 401 19.28 38.57 0.35
CA MET A 401 19.14 37.72 1.53
C MET A 401 20.34 36.76 1.48
N ASP A 402 21.40 37.10 2.21
CA ASP A 402 22.55 36.24 2.41
C ASP A 402 22.04 34.87 2.89
N GLY A 403 22.48 33.82 2.19
CA GLY A 403 22.10 32.45 2.46
C GLY A 403 22.27 32.12 3.94
N MET A 404 21.20 31.63 4.57
CA MET A 404 21.28 31.12 5.93
C MET A 404 22.32 30.00 5.95
N ASP A 405 23.34 30.15 6.79
CA ASP A 405 24.38 29.14 6.98
C ASP A 405 23.79 27.93 7.72
N MET A 406 23.39 26.93 6.93
CA MET A 406 22.90 25.64 7.44
C MET A 406 24.05 24.68 7.80
N SER A 407 25.32 25.13 7.81
CA SER A 407 26.49 24.26 8.08
C SER A 407 26.54 23.64 9.48
N GLY A 408 25.69 24.11 10.40
CA GLY A 408 25.57 23.63 11.77
C GLY A 408 24.36 22.76 12.09
N MET A 409 23.55 22.34 11.11
CA MET A 409 22.38 21.50 11.39
C MET A 409 22.78 20.05 11.65
N ASP A 410 22.69 19.67 12.92
CA ASP A 410 22.80 18.27 13.32
C ASP A 410 21.50 17.54 12.93
N MET A 411 21.56 16.80 11.81
CA MET A 411 20.47 15.94 11.34
C MET A 411 20.00 14.94 12.40
N ARG A 412 20.87 14.65 13.38
CA ARG A 412 20.68 13.67 14.43
C ARG A 412 20.69 14.37 15.79
N ASP A 413 20.07 15.54 15.91
CA ASP A 413 19.86 16.20 17.21
C ASP A 413 18.94 15.35 18.10
N THR A 414 19.52 14.37 18.78
CA THR A 414 18.81 13.43 19.65
C THR A 414 18.29 14.09 20.92
N SER A 415 18.65 15.34 21.21
CA SER A 415 18.08 16.10 22.31
C SER A 415 16.59 16.44 22.10
N LYS A 416 16.10 16.32 20.86
CA LYS A 416 14.69 16.49 20.48
C LYS A 416 13.84 15.25 20.68
N LEU A 417 14.46 14.09 20.91
CA LEU A 417 13.75 12.84 21.13
C LEU A 417 13.25 12.75 22.58
N PRO A 418 12.05 12.19 22.82
CA PRO A 418 11.61 11.94 24.18
C PRO A 418 12.45 10.84 24.84
N PRO A 419 12.49 10.78 26.19
CA PRO A 419 13.27 9.78 26.93
C PRO A 419 12.89 8.32 26.64
N THR A 420 11.70 8.09 26.05
CA THR A 420 11.21 6.77 25.65
C THR A 420 11.91 6.23 24.41
N VAL A 421 12.53 7.08 23.59
CA VAL A 421 13.24 6.66 22.38
C VAL A 421 14.66 6.24 22.74
N LYS A 422 15.02 5.01 22.37
CA LYS A 422 16.35 4.46 22.60
C LYS A 422 17.36 4.99 21.58
N VAL A 423 18.16 5.95 21.99
CA VAL A 423 19.21 6.51 21.13
C VAL A 423 20.29 5.47 20.82
N GLY A 424 20.54 5.24 19.53
CA GLY A 424 21.51 4.26 19.05
C GLY A 424 21.92 4.50 17.59
N PRO A 425 22.69 3.58 17.00
CA PRO A 425 23.12 3.69 15.60
C PRO A 425 21.98 3.52 14.60
N GLY A 426 20.82 2.98 15.01
CA GLY A 426 19.64 2.82 14.16
C GLY A 426 18.80 4.09 14.00
N ILE A 427 19.35 5.26 14.35
CA ILE A 427 18.75 6.58 14.16
C ILE A 427 19.80 7.42 13.43
N ASP A 428 19.56 7.76 12.16
CA ASP A 428 20.40 8.66 11.36
C ASP A 428 19.83 10.08 11.24
N MET A 429 18.51 10.23 11.42
CA MET A 429 17.78 11.49 11.36
C MET A 429 16.83 11.67 12.56
N VAL A 430 16.59 12.92 12.94
CA VAL A 430 15.55 13.34 13.89
C VAL A 430 14.79 14.52 13.29
N ALA A 431 13.46 14.40 13.19
CA ALA A 431 12.62 15.50 12.74
C ALA A 431 12.62 16.60 13.81
N THR A 432 13.24 17.74 13.51
CA THR A 432 13.43 18.81 14.52
C THR A 432 12.14 19.57 14.82
N ASN A 433 11.23 19.64 13.85
CA ASN A 433 9.92 20.27 13.98
C ASN A 433 8.88 19.50 13.14
N PRO A 434 8.44 18.30 13.59
CA PRO A 434 7.48 17.52 12.84
C PRO A 434 6.13 18.22 12.77
N VAL A 435 5.57 18.31 11.57
CA VAL A 435 4.27 18.93 11.28
C VAL A 435 3.25 17.89 10.82
N ASP A 436 1.97 18.21 11.00
CA ASP A 436 0.88 17.40 10.45
C ASP A 436 0.97 17.42 8.92
N ARG A 437 1.09 16.23 8.32
CA ARG A 437 1.14 16.05 6.85
C ARG A 437 -0.04 15.26 6.31
N MET A 438 -1.14 15.12 7.06
CA MET A 438 -2.37 14.47 6.55
C MET A 438 -3.03 15.26 5.43
N GLY A 439 -2.74 16.57 5.31
CA GLY A 439 -3.15 17.42 4.20
C GLY A 439 -2.20 17.42 3.01
N ASP A 440 -1.09 16.69 3.05
CA ASP A 440 -0.15 16.64 1.94
C ASP A 440 -0.65 15.67 0.86
N PRO A 441 -0.57 16.03 -0.43
CA PRO A 441 -1.00 15.14 -1.54
C PRO A 441 -0.03 13.98 -1.80
N GLY A 442 1.10 13.92 -1.09
CA GLY A 442 2.19 12.96 -1.31
C GLY A 442 3.38 13.55 -2.07
N ILE A 443 4.51 12.85 -2.01
CA ILE A 443 5.78 13.33 -2.57
C ILE A 443 5.67 13.53 -4.09
N GLY A 444 6.05 14.72 -4.55
CA GLY A 444 6.04 15.08 -5.98
C GLY A 444 4.66 15.41 -6.56
N LEU A 445 3.67 15.67 -5.71
CA LEU A 445 2.29 15.97 -6.11
C LEU A 445 1.82 17.36 -5.66
N ASP A 446 2.64 18.14 -4.95
CA ASP A 446 2.33 19.47 -4.44
C ASP A 446 2.17 20.54 -5.54
N LYS A 447 2.79 20.33 -6.71
CA LYS A 447 2.83 21.31 -7.81
C LYS A 447 2.01 20.89 -9.04
N VAL A 448 1.26 19.80 -8.95
CA VAL A 448 0.43 19.36 -10.08
C VAL A 448 -0.79 20.28 -10.22
N PRO A 449 -1.27 20.55 -11.46
CA PRO A 449 -2.32 21.55 -11.70
C PRO A 449 -3.74 21.03 -11.42
N HIS A 450 -3.90 19.77 -11.05
CA HIS A 450 -5.16 19.08 -10.83
C HIS A 450 -5.33 18.69 -9.35
N ARG A 451 -6.54 18.28 -8.96
CA ARG A 451 -6.83 17.91 -7.58
C ARG A 451 -6.29 16.51 -7.29
N VAL A 452 -5.53 16.44 -6.21
CA VAL A 452 -5.01 15.20 -5.63
C VAL A 452 -5.74 14.91 -4.33
N LEU A 453 -6.08 13.65 -4.08
CA LEU A 453 -6.64 13.23 -2.79
C LEU A 453 -5.64 13.45 -1.65
N THR A 454 -6.10 14.04 -0.56
CA THR A 454 -5.40 14.10 0.73
C THR A 454 -6.22 13.39 1.80
N TYR A 455 -5.62 13.01 2.94
CA TYR A 455 -6.41 12.46 4.04
C TYR A 455 -7.40 13.48 4.61
N ASN A 456 -7.12 14.78 4.52
CA ASN A 456 -8.05 15.83 4.96
C ASN A 456 -9.33 15.92 4.11
N ASP A 457 -9.32 15.41 2.87
CA ASP A 457 -10.52 15.35 2.04
C ASP A 457 -11.49 14.24 2.47
N LEU A 458 -11.00 13.23 3.19
CA LEU A 458 -11.78 12.04 3.53
C LEU A 458 -12.74 12.32 4.69
N THR A 459 -13.97 11.85 4.55
CA THR A 459 -14.98 11.90 5.62
C THR A 459 -15.78 10.60 5.57
N ALA A 460 -15.94 9.93 6.71
CA ALA A 460 -16.73 8.71 6.78
C ALA A 460 -18.16 8.94 6.28
N LEU A 461 -18.72 7.96 5.57
CA LEU A 461 -20.10 8.04 5.11
C LEU A 461 -21.10 7.94 6.28
N LYS A 462 -20.77 7.12 7.27
CA LYS A 462 -21.54 6.91 8.51
C LYS A 462 -20.80 7.55 9.69
N ARG A 463 -21.54 7.84 10.76
CA ARG A 463 -20.94 8.29 12.01
C ARG A 463 -20.22 7.12 12.68
N ASN A 464 -19.04 7.35 13.26
CA ASN A 464 -18.27 6.38 14.02
C ASN A 464 -19.03 5.96 15.28
N ASP A 465 -18.87 4.70 15.67
CA ASP A 465 -19.64 4.08 16.76
C ASP A 465 -19.23 4.54 18.15
N ASP A 466 -17.95 4.85 18.35
CA ASP A 466 -17.41 5.27 19.64
C ASP A 466 -17.23 6.80 19.72
N PRO A 467 -18.07 7.52 20.49
CA PRO A 467 -18.00 8.97 20.64
C PRO A 467 -17.06 9.41 21.77
N ARG A 468 -16.41 8.49 22.49
CA ARG A 468 -15.60 8.82 23.66
C ARG A 468 -14.40 9.67 23.24
N THR A 469 -13.97 10.57 24.11
CA THR A 469 -12.66 11.19 23.97
C THR A 469 -11.57 10.17 24.32
N PRO A 470 -10.43 10.13 23.62
CA PRO A 470 -9.32 9.25 23.99
C PRO A 470 -8.90 9.44 25.45
N SER A 471 -8.72 8.33 26.18
CA SER A 471 -8.32 8.33 27.60
C SER A 471 -6.87 8.76 27.79
N ARG A 472 -6.01 8.50 26.80
CA ARG A 472 -4.60 8.92 26.79
C ARG A 472 -4.08 9.12 25.37
N LYS A 473 -2.90 9.72 25.31
CA LYS A 473 -2.08 9.83 24.09
C LYS A 473 -0.88 8.90 24.18
N LEU A 474 -0.55 8.25 23.07
CA LEU A 474 0.66 7.46 22.86
C LEU A 474 1.41 8.07 21.68
N GLU A 475 2.63 8.57 21.91
CA GLU A 475 3.50 9.04 20.85
C GLU A 475 4.53 7.95 20.55
N ILE A 476 4.67 7.59 19.27
CA ILE A 476 5.60 6.57 18.76
C ILE A 476 6.44 7.21 17.67
N HIS A 477 7.75 6.98 17.70
CA HIS A 477 8.67 7.51 16.71
C HIS A 477 9.07 6.41 15.71
N LEU A 478 8.89 6.68 14.42
CA LEU A 478 9.45 5.87 13.35
C LEU A 478 10.93 6.24 13.22
N THR A 479 11.81 5.28 13.41
CA THR A 479 13.25 5.50 13.43
C THR A 479 13.96 4.57 12.46
N GLY A 480 15.00 5.09 11.81
CA GLY A 480 15.73 4.34 10.81
C GLY A 480 17.18 4.77 10.67
N ASN A 481 17.93 3.95 9.94
CA ASN A 481 19.24 4.28 9.42
C ASN A 481 19.34 3.74 7.99
N MET A 482 19.38 4.66 7.02
CA MET A 482 19.45 4.36 5.58
C MET A 482 20.76 3.66 5.23
N GLU A 483 21.89 4.21 5.68
CA GLU A 483 23.25 3.70 5.39
C GLU A 483 23.42 2.22 5.79
N ARG A 484 22.79 1.82 6.91
CA ARG A 484 22.87 0.46 7.48
C ARG A 484 21.62 -0.37 7.26
N TYR A 485 20.62 0.19 6.61
CA TYR A 485 19.32 -0.43 6.37
C TYR A 485 18.69 -1.00 7.66
N MET A 486 18.62 -0.17 8.70
CA MET A 486 18.03 -0.50 9.99
C MET A 486 16.71 0.23 10.16
N TRP A 487 15.68 -0.48 10.59
CA TRP A 487 14.32 0.05 10.69
C TRP A 487 13.73 -0.35 12.04
N SER A 488 13.01 0.56 12.69
CA SER A 488 12.56 0.39 14.08
C SER A 488 11.46 1.37 14.48
N PHE A 489 10.81 1.07 15.60
CA PHE A 489 10.02 2.05 16.35
C PHE A 489 10.76 2.43 17.63
N ASP A 490 10.74 3.71 18.01
CA ASP A 490 11.36 4.26 19.21
C ASP A 490 12.84 3.88 19.40
N GLY A 491 13.59 3.78 18.29
CA GLY A 491 15.00 3.37 18.28
C GLY A 491 15.21 1.88 18.63
N GLN A 492 14.14 1.10 18.71
CA GLN A 492 14.15 -0.31 19.08
C GLN A 492 13.73 -1.18 17.90
N LYS A 493 14.70 -1.89 17.35
CA LYS A 493 14.47 -2.92 16.34
C LYS A 493 13.71 -4.09 16.99
N TYR A 494 12.67 -4.57 16.32
CA TYR A 494 11.94 -5.75 16.76
C TYR A 494 12.81 -7.01 16.84
N SER A 495 12.54 -7.85 17.83
CA SER A 495 12.90 -9.26 17.86
C SER A 495 11.67 -10.08 18.21
N SER A 496 11.58 -11.30 17.70
CA SER A 496 10.49 -12.24 17.99
C SER A 496 10.43 -12.72 19.46
N VAL A 497 11.33 -12.21 20.32
CA VAL A 497 11.43 -12.53 21.76
C VAL A 497 11.25 -11.26 22.60
N THR A 498 10.44 -10.30 22.13
CA THR A 498 10.22 -9.05 22.85
C THR A 498 9.22 -9.23 24.00
N ASP A 499 9.64 -8.91 25.23
CA ASP A 499 8.78 -8.95 26.43
C ASP A 499 8.00 -7.62 26.65
N ASN A 500 8.13 -6.65 25.74
CA ASN A 500 7.60 -5.29 25.90
C ASN A 500 6.70 -4.86 24.73
N PRO A 501 5.51 -5.46 24.56
CA PRO A 501 4.53 -5.00 23.59
C PRO A 501 3.96 -3.61 23.96
N ILE A 502 3.38 -2.93 22.98
CA ILE A 502 2.50 -1.78 23.22
C ILE A 502 1.22 -2.32 23.85
N ARG A 503 0.89 -1.89 25.07
CA ARG A 503 -0.29 -2.37 25.78
C ARG A 503 -1.45 -1.41 25.65
N PHE A 504 -2.63 -1.94 25.32
CA PHE A 504 -3.92 -1.26 25.43
C PHE A 504 -4.81 -2.06 26.39
N ALA A 505 -5.49 -1.34 27.27
CA ALA A 505 -6.54 -1.98 28.05
C ALA A 505 -7.73 -2.29 27.12
N TYR A 506 -8.40 -3.42 27.34
CA TYR A 506 -9.56 -3.81 26.55
C TYR A 506 -10.62 -2.70 26.60
N ASN A 507 -11.09 -2.30 25.42
CA ASN A 507 -12.03 -1.21 25.17
C ASN A 507 -11.51 0.19 25.59
N GLU A 508 -10.20 0.36 25.74
CA GLU A 508 -9.55 1.66 25.85
C GLU A 508 -9.61 2.40 24.51
N ARG A 509 -9.85 3.72 24.55
CA ARG A 509 -9.72 4.58 23.38
C ARG A 509 -8.44 5.40 23.51
N VAL A 510 -7.48 5.22 22.59
CA VAL A 510 -6.16 5.84 22.66
C VAL A 510 -5.92 6.70 21.43
N ARG A 511 -5.39 7.90 21.62
CA ARG A 511 -4.84 8.70 20.52
C ARG A 511 -3.41 8.28 20.28
N VAL A 512 -3.11 7.73 19.12
CA VAL A 512 -1.75 7.39 18.71
C VAL A 512 -1.25 8.50 17.79
N LYS A 513 -0.06 9.01 18.09
CA LYS A 513 0.68 9.95 17.23
C LYS A 513 1.94 9.26 16.74
N LEU A 514 2.09 9.18 15.42
CA LEU A 514 3.26 8.62 14.77
C LEU A 514 4.12 9.75 14.24
N VAL A 515 5.35 9.88 14.74
CA VAL A 515 6.31 10.90 14.30
C VAL A 515 7.38 10.25 13.43
N ASN A 516 7.55 10.72 12.21
CA ASN A 516 8.51 10.16 11.27
C ASN A 516 9.87 10.86 11.36
N ASN A 517 10.82 10.19 12.03
CA ASN A 517 12.21 10.64 12.13
C ASN A 517 13.08 10.03 11.01
N THR A 518 12.51 9.77 9.84
CA THR A 518 13.21 9.18 8.69
C THR A 518 12.91 9.95 7.40
N MET A 519 13.72 9.72 6.37
CA MET A 519 13.57 10.36 5.06
C MET A 519 12.49 9.76 4.18
N MET A 520 11.90 8.63 4.58
CA MET A 520 10.99 7.87 3.73
C MET A 520 9.57 7.91 4.27
N ALA A 521 8.60 7.87 3.35
CA ALA A 521 7.21 7.66 3.71
C ALA A 521 7.01 6.23 4.20
N HIS A 522 6.32 6.04 5.32
CA HIS A 522 6.02 4.71 5.85
C HIS A 522 4.52 4.48 5.91
N PRO A 523 3.97 3.48 5.21
CA PRO A 523 2.59 3.05 5.42
C PRO A 523 2.56 2.18 6.68
N ILE A 524 1.92 2.67 7.74
CA ILE A 524 1.85 1.99 9.03
C ILE A 524 0.51 1.29 9.18
N HIS A 525 0.57 -0.02 9.46
CA HIS A 525 -0.57 -0.90 9.57
C HIS A 525 -0.72 -1.42 11.00
N LEU A 526 -1.96 -1.43 11.50
CA LEU A 526 -2.35 -2.08 12.75
C LEU A 526 -3.33 -3.21 12.43
N HIS A 527 -2.97 -4.43 12.82
CA HIS A 527 -3.82 -5.59 12.64
C HIS A 527 -5.02 -5.56 13.59
N GLY A 528 -6.09 -6.25 13.18
CA GLY A 528 -7.27 -6.48 14.00
C GLY A 528 -8.09 -5.24 14.35
N HIS A 529 -7.75 -4.06 13.85
CA HIS A 529 -8.43 -2.82 14.23
C HIS A 529 -8.61 -1.89 13.03
N PHE A 530 -9.70 -1.13 13.07
CA PHE A 530 -9.78 0.14 12.37
C PHE A 530 -9.47 1.27 13.36
N PHE A 531 -8.78 2.30 12.89
CA PHE A 531 -8.54 3.54 13.61
C PHE A 531 -9.14 4.73 12.86
N GLU A 532 -9.59 5.71 13.62
CA GLU A 532 -10.19 6.95 13.13
C GLU A 532 -9.10 8.00 12.92
N LEU A 533 -8.88 8.47 11.69
CA LEU A 533 -7.87 9.51 11.45
C LEU A 533 -8.22 10.83 12.13
N VAL A 534 -7.25 11.51 12.73
CA VAL A 534 -7.42 12.89 13.24
C VAL A 534 -7.20 13.90 12.10
N ASN A 535 -8.01 13.79 11.04
CA ASN A 535 -7.79 14.50 9.77
C ASN A 535 -8.60 15.81 9.60
N GLY A 536 -9.21 16.31 10.67
CA GLY A 536 -10.04 17.53 10.62
C GLY A 536 -11.46 17.34 10.06
N ALA A 537 -11.90 16.10 9.76
CA ALA A 537 -13.30 15.83 9.41
C ALA A 537 -14.28 16.25 10.55
N PRO A 538 -15.58 16.44 10.26
CA PRO A 538 -16.57 16.73 11.29
C PRO A 538 -16.56 15.70 12.43
N GLU A 539 -16.86 16.13 13.66
CA GLU A 539 -16.85 15.25 14.84
C GLU A 539 -17.70 13.98 14.64
N GLY A 540 -17.08 12.82 14.84
CA GLY A 540 -17.69 11.51 14.67
C GLY A 540 -17.80 11.06 13.21
N PHE A 541 -17.19 11.78 12.25
CA PHE A 541 -17.13 11.38 10.84
C PHE A 541 -15.68 11.30 10.34
N GLN A 542 -14.73 11.12 11.25
CA GLN A 542 -13.34 10.79 10.92
C GLN A 542 -13.33 9.50 10.10
N PRO A 543 -12.65 9.46 8.94
CA PRO A 543 -12.54 8.23 8.15
C PRO A 543 -11.82 7.17 8.97
N GLN A 544 -12.34 5.96 8.91
CA GLN A 544 -11.73 4.79 9.53
C GLN A 544 -10.82 4.10 8.51
N LYS A 545 -9.59 3.80 8.93
CA LYS A 545 -8.57 3.11 8.15
C LYS A 545 -7.87 2.07 9.01
N HIS A 546 -7.11 1.18 8.39
CA HIS A 546 -6.22 0.24 9.09
C HIS A 546 -4.75 0.42 8.69
N THR A 547 -4.50 1.17 7.60
CA THR A 547 -3.16 1.53 7.13
C THR A 547 -3.09 3.05 6.92
N ALA A 548 -2.05 3.74 7.37
CA ALA A 548 -1.89 5.17 7.12
C ALA A 548 -0.44 5.53 6.79
N ILE A 549 -0.25 6.38 5.79
CA ILE A 549 1.05 6.89 5.40
C ILE A 549 1.50 7.96 6.40
N VAL A 550 2.69 7.79 6.96
CA VAL A 550 3.37 8.83 7.72
C VAL A 550 4.48 9.40 6.85
N GLN A 551 4.27 10.62 6.35
CA GLN A 551 5.20 11.30 5.44
C GLN A 551 6.55 11.61 6.13
N PRO A 552 7.66 11.72 5.37
CA PRO A 552 8.97 12.09 5.91
C PRO A 552 8.90 13.34 6.78
N GLY A 553 9.66 13.34 7.88
CA GLY A 553 9.81 14.50 8.75
C GLY A 553 8.53 15.03 9.42
N GLY A 554 7.37 14.42 9.18
CA GLY A 554 6.06 14.85 9.66
C GLY A 554 5.49 13.93 10.74
N TYR A 555 4.20 14.08 11.01
CA TYR A 555 3.44 13.16 11.83
C TYR A 555 2.05 12.88 11.26
N ALA A 556 1.46 11.77 11.70
CA ALA A 556 0.05 11.45 11.55
C ALA A 556 -0.54 11.07 12.93
N GLU A 557 -1.82 11.39 13.15
CA GLU A 557 -2.53 11.03 14.38
C GLU A 557 -3.80 10.24 14.05
N PHE A 558 -4.11 9.23 14.86
CA PHE A 558 -5.36 8.50 14.81
C PHE A 558 -5.86 8.12 16.20
N ASP A 559 -7.16 7.96 16.34
CA ASP A 559 -7.80 7.43 17.54
C ASP A 559 -8.16 5.96 17.29
N VAL A 560 -7.70 5.06 18.15
CA VAL A 560 -8.02 3.63 18.11
C VAL A 560 -8.85 3.25 19.32
N THR A 561 -9.89 2.45 19.11
CA THR A 561 -10.63 1.77 20.17
C THR A 561 -10.12 0.33 20.23
N ALA A 562 -9.48 -0.07 21.32
CA ALA A 562 -8.86 -1.38 21.46
C ALA A 562 -9.88 -2.45 21.89
N ASP A 563 -10.84 -2.76 21.02
CA ASP A 563 -11.97 -3.66 21.29
C ASP A 563 -11.79 -5.09 20.75
N GLU A 564 -10.64 -5.39 20.16
CA GLU A 564 -10.28 -6.73 19.70
C GLU A 564 -9.15 -7.32 20.58
N PRO A 565 -9.45 -8.25 21.51
CA PRO A 565 -8.49 -8.77 22.46
C PRO A 565 -7.48 -9.72 21.78
N GLY A 566 -6.22 -9.63 22.18
CA GLY A 566 -5.14 -10.47 21.65
C GLY A 566 -3.86 -9.69 21.35
N ASP A 567 -2.90 -10.41 20.77
CA ASP A 567 -1.65 -9.85 20.27
C ASP A 567 -1.76 -9.58 18.77
N TRP A 568 -1.56 -8.33 18.40
CA TRP A 568 -1.73 -7.82 17.04
C TRP A 568 -0.44 -7.25 16.52
N ALA A 569 -0.12 -7.55 15.26
CA ALA A 569 1.02 -6.94 14.61
C ALA A 569 0.77 -5.44 14.35
N PHE A 570 1.81 -4.64 14.59
CA PHE A 570 1.83 -3.21 14.31
C PHE A 570 3.14 -2.87 13.61
N HIS A 571 3.10 -2.56 12.31
CA HIS A 571 4.32 -2.48 11.52
C HIS A 571 4.25 -1.54 10.33
N CYS A 572 5.41 -1.22 9.77
CA CYS A 572 5.50 -0.63 8.44
C CYS A 572 5.21 -1.70 7.40
N HIS A 573 4.38 -1.37 6.41
CA HIS A 573 3.98 -2.30 5.35
C HIS A 573 4.93 -2.27 4.14
N LEU A 574 6.02 -1.51 4.21
CA LEU A 574 7.16 -1.76 3.33
C LEU A 574 7.86 -3.04 3.79
N LEU A 575 7.75 -4.11 3.00
CA LEU A 575 8.15 -5.48 3.36
C LEU A 575 9.56 -5.54 3.93
N TYR A 576 10.52 -4.84 3.31
CA TYR A 576 11.91 -4.86 3.75
C TYR A 576 12.15 -4.04 5.01
N HIS A 577 11.33 -3.03 5.32
CA HIS A 577 11.37 -2.31 6.59
C HIS A 577 10.84 -3.17 7.72
N MET A 578 9.69 -3.82 7.48
CA MET A 578 9.10 -4.80 8.40
C MET A 578 10.11 -5.89 8.73
N HIS A 579 10.64 -6.56 7.71
CA HIS A 579 11.61 -7.65 7.84
C HIS A 579 12.91 -7.19 8.53
N SER A 580 13.28 -5.93 8.36
CA SER A 580 14.45 -5.34 9.01
C SER A 580 14.19 -4.84 10.44
N GLY A 581 12.93 -4.82 10.88
CA GLY A 581 12.51 -4.71 12.27
C GLY A 581 11.68 -3.48 12.65
N MET A 582 11.12 -2.74 11.69
CA MET A 582 10.05 -1.76 11.96
C MET A 582 8.72 -2.48 12.16
N PHE A 583 8.67 -3.20 13.26
CA PHE A 583 7.57 -4.06 13.68
C PHE A 583 7.42 -3.94 15.21
N GLN A 584 6.20 -4.08 15.70
CA GLN A 584 5.87 -4.17 17.11
C GLN A 584 4.66 -5.08 17.29
N VAL A 585 4.41 -5.48 18.53
CA VAL A 585 3.18 -6.14 18.93
C VAL A 585 2.36 -5.16 19.77
N VAL A 586 1.08 -5.04 19.44
CA VAL A 586 0.06 -4.40 20.26
C VAL A 586 -0.71 -5.49 20.98
N THR A 587 -0.65 -5.49 22.31
CA THR A 587 -1.40 -6.40 23.16
C THR A 587 -2.63 -5.69 23.70
N VAL A 588 -3.81 -6.24 23.41
CA VAL A 588 -5.09 -5.80 23.98
C VAL A 588 -5.52 -6.80 25.04
N ALA A 589 -5.49 -6.39 26.30
CA ALA A 589 -5.78 -7.26 27.44
C ALA A 589 -6.71 -6.61 28.48
N SER A 590 -7.35 -7.42 29.33
CA SER A 590 -8.13 -6.91 30.47
C SER A 590 -7.27 -6.01 31.37
N PRO A 591 -7.80 -4.95 32.01
CA PRO A 591 -7.02 -4.04 32.88
C PRO A 591 -6.23 -4.71 34.02
N GLU A 592 -6.61 -5.92 34.44
CA GLU A 592 -5.84 -6.69 35.44
C GLU A 592 -4.57 -7.36 34.85
N ALA A 593 -4.49 -7.41 33.51
CA ALA A 593 -3.43 -8.03 32.72
C ALA A 593 -2.75 -7.05 31.72
N ALA A 594 -3.19 -5.79 31.67
CA ALA A 594 -2.73 -4.74 30.73
C ALA A 594 -1.70 -3.79 31.35
#